data_AF-A0A6V7M601-F1
#
_entry.id   AF-A0A6V7M601-F1
#
_cell.length_a   1.000
_cell.length_b   1.000
_cell.length_c   1.000
_cell.angle_alpha   90.00
_cell.angle_beta   90.00
_cell.angle_gamma   90.00
#
_symmetry.space_group_name_H-M   'P 1'
#
loop_
_entity.id
_entity.type
_entity.pdbx_description
1 polymer ?
#
loop_
_entity_poly.entity_id
_entity_poly.type
_entity_poly.pdbx_seq_one_letter_code
_entity_poly.pdbx_strand_id
1 'polypeptide(L)' 'GEKSTLQTDVAGQAQNPIWNANLTFPGIAGEKLIERTIEVTLWDSQPDGENAFLGECIVNLESAIETDRAI' A
#
# COMPACT_ATOMS: atom_id res chain seq x y z
N GLY A 1 -3.74 12.35 -11.39
CA GLY A 1 -3.70 10.92 -11.69
C GLY A 1 -4.93 10.27 -11.12
N GLU A 2 -5.48 9.25 -11.77
CA GLU A 2 -6.57 8.44 -11.22
C GLU A 2 -6.08 7.72 -9.95
N LYS A 3 -6.74 7.95 -8.81
CA LYS A 3 -6.41 7.29 -7.54
C LYS A 3 -7.23 6.00 -7.44
N SER A 4 -6.55 4.86 -7.50
CA SER A 4 -7.12 3.55 -7.20
C SER A 4 -6.71 3.14 -5.81
N THR A 5 -7.67 2.93 -4.90
CA THR A 5 -7.41 2.46 -3.54
C THR A 5 -7.82 1.00 -3.42
N LEU A 6 -6.94 0.17 -2.86
CA LEU A 6 -7.21 -1.20 -2.45
C LEU A 6 -6.82 -1.34 -0.97
N GLN A 7 -7.46 -2.26 -0.25
CA GLN A 7 -7.18 -2.52 1.16
C GLN A 7 -7.12 -4.03 1.40
N THR A 8 -6.36 -4.42 2.42
CA THR A 8 -6.36 -5.79 2.94
C THR A 8 -7.60 -6.03 3.82
N ASP A 9 -7.80 -7.27 4.24
CA ASP A 9 -8.69 -7.53 5.37
C ASP A 9 -8.13 -6.88 6.65
N VAL A 10 -9.04 -6.57 7.59
CA VAL A 10 -8.66 -6.12 8.93
C VAL A 10 -7.98 -7.29 9.64
N ALA A 11 -6.77 -7.07 10.16
CA ALA A 11 -6.08 -8.09 10.92
C ALA A 11 -6.80 -8.35 12.26
N GLY A 12 -6.59 -9.53 12.83
CA GLY A 12 -6.94 -9.77 14.24
C GLY A 12 -6.17 -8.83 15.17
N GLN A 13 -6.61 -8.75 16.43
CA GLN A 13 -5.98 -7.89 17.43
C GLN A 13 -4.50 -8.24 17.61
N ALA A 14 -3.61 -7.38 17.09
CA ALA A 14 -2.17 -7.55 17.16
C ALA A 14 -1.47 -6.20 16.99
N GLN A 15 -0.33 -6.00 17.68
CA GLN A 15 0.55 -4.84 17.48
C GLN A 15 1.57 -5.05 16.35
N ASN A 16 1.69 -6.28 15.85
CA ASN A 16 2.54 -6.64 14.71
C ASN A 16 1.78 -7.58 13.75
N PRO A 17 0.73 -7.07 13.08
CA PRO A 17 -0.10 -7.87 12.19
C PRO A 17 0.68 -8.39 10.97
N ILE A 18 0.32 -9.59 10.51
CA ILE A 18 0.84 -10.20 9.28
C ILE A 18 -0.35 -10.47 8.35
N TRP A 19 -0.49 -9.67 7.29
CA TRP A 19 -1.59 -9.82 6.33
C TRP A 19 -1.32 -10.86 5.25
N ASN A 20 -0.08 -10.99 4.79
CA ASN A 20 0.28 -11.83 3.63
C ASN A 20 -0.66 -11.64 2.42
N ALA A 21 -1.03 -10.40 2.13
CA ALA A 21 -1.97 -10.04 1.09
C ALA A 21 -1.25 -9.61 -0.20
N ASN A 22 -1.83 -9.95 -1.36
CA ASN A 22 -1.40 -9.45 -2.66
C ASN A 22 -2.48 -8.49 -3.19
N LEU A 23 -2.13 -7.22 -3.37
CA LEU A 23 -3.01 -6.22 -3.98
C LEU A 23 -2.59 -6.00 -5.43
N THR A 24 -3.52 -6.20 -6.37
CA THR A 24 -3.26 -6.08 -7.82
C THR A 24 -3.99 -4.87 -8.38
N PHE A 25 -3.24 -3.94 -9.01
CA PHE A 25 -3.79 -2.76 -9.67
C PHE A 25 -3.84 -2.98 -11.20
N PRO A 26 -4.99 -3.40 -11.76
CA PRO A 26 -5.09 -3.71 -13.18
C PRO A 26 -5.12 -2.43 -14.04
N GLY A 27 -4.80 -2.57 -15.33
CA GLY A 27 -4.98 -1.49 -16.32
C GLY A 27 -3.92 -0.38 -16.29
N ILE A 28 -2.84 -0.57 -15.52
CA ILE A 28 -1.71 0.36 -15.51
C ILE A 28 -0.67 -0.13 -16.54
N ALA A 29 -0.45 0.68 -17.58
CA ALA A 29 0.60 0.43 -18.56
C ALA A 29 1.99 0.50 -17.88
N GLY A 30 2.88 -0.42 -18.20
CA GLY A 30 4.18 -0.56 -17.53
C GLY A 30 5.04 0.70 -17.65
N GLU A 31 4.96 1.41 -18.77
CA GLU A 31 5.71 2.65 -19.01
C GLU A 31 5.27 3.78 -18.07
N LYS A 32 4.04 3.73 -17.56
CA LYS A 32 3.48 4.72 -16.62
C LYS A 32 3.84 4.44 -15.17
N LEU A 33 4.50 3.32 -14.87
CA LEU A 33 4.87 2.99 -13.49
C LEU A 33 5.94 3.94 -12.95
N ILE A 34 6.87 4.40 -13.80
CA ILE A 34 7.95 5.33 -13.43
C ILE A 34 7.43 6.67 -12.86
N GLU A 35 6.23 7.09 -13.28
CA GLU A 35 5.61 8.35 -12.87
C GLU A 35 4.66 8.17 -11.68
N ARG A 36 4.63 6.98 -11.06
CA ARG A 36 3.64 6.60 -10.05
C ARG A 36 4.29 6.27 -8.71
N THR A 37 3.45 6.39 -7.70
CA THR A 37 3.78 6.17 -6.31
C THR A 37 2.71 5.30 -5.67
N ILE A 38 3.10 4.40 -4.78
CA ILE A 38 2.18 3.68 -3.89
C ILE A 38 2.22 4.37 -2.53
N GLU A 39 1.07 4.88 -2.10
CA GLU A 39 0.85 5.37 -0.75
C GLU A 39 0.26 4.22 0.07
N VAL A 40 0.96 3.79 1.11
CA VAL A 40 0.48 2.79 2.07
C VAL A 40 0.13 3.52 3.35
N THR A 41 -1.13 3.41 3.78
CA THR A 41 -1.59 3.97 5.05
C THR A 41 -2.00 2.84 5.98
N LEU A 42 -1.60 2.93 7.24
CA LEU A 42 -1.92 1.97 8.29
C LEU A 42 -2.98 2.57 9.21
N TRP A 43 -4.00 1.78 9.49
CA TRP A 43 -5.14 2.17 10.31
C TRP A 43 -5.43 1.10 11.36
N ASP A 44 -5.82 1.53 12.55
CA ASP A 44 -6.41 0.69 13.59
C ASP A 44 -7.93 0.71 13.43
N SER A 45 -8.54 -0.47 13.23
CA SER A 45 -9.98 -0.57 13.05
C SER A 45 -10.66 -0.67 14.41
N GLN A 46 -11.52 0.31 14.71
CA GLN A 46 -12.23 0.38 15.99
C GLN A 46 -13.69 -0.06 15.79
N PRO A 47 -14.17 -1.13 16.46
CA PRO A 47 -15.55 -1.61 16.29
C PRO A 47 -16.62 -0.58 16.68
N ASP A 48 -16.34 0.22 17.70
CA ASP A 48 -17.30 1.15 18.31
C ASP A 48 -16.88 2.63 18.13
N GLY A 49 -15.95 2.92 17.22
CA GLY A 49 -15.34 4.23 17.07
C GLY A 49 -14.89 4.53 15.65
N GLU A 50 -14.21 5.66 15.48
CA GLU A 50 -13.54 5.98 14.22
C GLU A 50 -12.23 5.20 14.11
N ASN A 51 -11.91 4.74 12.90
CA ASN A 51 -10.63 4.11 12.65
C ASN A 51 -9.50 5.12 12.92
N ALA A 52 -8.50 4.69 13.70
CA ALA A 52 -7.38 5.56 14.03
C ALA A 52 -6.27 5.42 12.99
N PHE A 53 -5.84 6.51 12.38
CA PHE A 53 -4.66 6.51 11.52
C PHE A 53 -3.40 6.28 12.37
N LEU A 54 -2.59 5.29 11.99
CA LEU A 54 -1.37 4.92 12.71
C LEU A 54 -0.10 5.39 12.01
N GLY A 55 -0.14 5.60 10.69
CA GLY A 55 1.00 6.07 9.93
C GLY A 55 0.88 5.80 8.44
N GLU A 56 1.84 6.31 7.69
CA GLU A 56 1.93 6.14 6.25
C GLU A 56 3.37 5.88 5.81
N CYS A 57 3.51 5.26 4.65
CA CYS A 57 4.74 5.28 3.89
C CYS A 57 4.45 5.42 2.39
N ILE A 58 5.43 5.98 1.69
CA ILE A 58 5.32 6.31 0.28
C ILE A 58 6.42 5.57 -0.46
N VAL A 59 6.03 4.75 -1.43
CA VAL A 59 6.95 3.98 -2.27
C VAL A 59 6.95 4.59 -3.68
N ASN A 60 8.05 5.23 -4.05
CA ASN A 60 8.27 5.66 -5.43
C ASN A 60 8.63 4.44 -6.29
N LEU A 61 7.85 4.19 -7.34
CA LEU A 61 8.04 3.03 -8.20
C LEU A 61 9.29 3.13 -9.08
N GLU A 62 9.73 4.33 -9.45
CA GLU A 62 10.98 4.52 -10.17
C GLU A 62 12.17 3.99 -9.36
N SER A 63 12.33 4.51 -8.13
CA SER A 63 13.42 4.09 -7.25
C SER A 63 13.33 2.60 -6.87
N ALA A 64 12.11 2.07 -6.73
CA ALA A 64 11.91 0.65 -6.44
C ALA A 64 12.35 -0.24 -7.61
N ILE A 65 12.03 0.13 -8.86
CA ILE A 65 12.44 -0.59 -10.06
C ILE A 65 13.96 -0.52 -10.25
N GLU A 66 14.57 0.64 -10.02
CA GLU A 66 16.03 0.79 -10.10
C GLU A 66 16.77 -0.07 -9.08
N THR A 67 16.25 -0.13 -7.85
CA THR A 67 16.81 -0.96 -6.78
C THR A 67 16.76 -2.45 -7.14
N ASP A 68 15.65 -2.91 -7.73
CA ASP A 68 15.49 -4.31 -8.17
C ASP A 68 16.48 -4.69 -9.27
N ARG A 69 16.78 -3.77 -10.19
CA ARG A 69 17.75 -3.99 -11.28
C ARG A 69 19.21 -3.96 -10.83
N ALA A 70 19.50 -3.43 -9.65
CA ALA A 70 20.86 -3.30 -9.12
C ALA A 70 21.38 -4.58 -8.45
N ILE A 71 20.59 -5.67 -8.44
CA ILE A 71 20.88 -6.96 -7.81
C ILE A 71 21.22 -8.03 -8.85
#